data_AF-A0A925SPL5-F1
#
_entry.id   AF-A0A925SPL5-F1
#
_cell.length_a   1.000
_cell.length_b   1.000
_cell.length_c   1.000
_cell.angle_alpha   90.00
_cell.angle_beta   90.00
_cell.angle_gamma   90.00
#
_symmetry.space_group_name_H-M   'P 1'
#
loop_
_entity.id
_entity.type
_entity.pdbx_description
1 polymer ?
#
loop_
_entity_poly.entity_id
_entity_poly.type
_entity_poly.pdbx_seq_one_letter_code
_entity_poly.pdbx_strand_id
1 'polypeptide(L)'
;MIAIIDYGMGNLFSVEKAFVKLGAEVVVTRSPEVILSADKVVLPGVGAFGDCMSNLTEYGLTDVIREVIAKGTPFLGICLGLQMLFDGSEEDPGV
;
A
#
# COMPACT_ATOMS: atom_id res chain seq x y z
N MET A 1 -14.12 2.74 -6.91
CA MET A 1 -13.06 1.72 -6.98
C MET A 1 -12.00 1.91 -5.88
N ILE A 2 -11.56 0.81 -5.27
CA ILE A 2 -10.47 0.74 -4.26
C ILE A 2 -9.23 0.13 -4.92
N ALA A 3 -8.08 0.81 -4.89
CA ALA A 3 -6.81 0.24 -5.30
C ALA A 3 -6.10 -0.40 -4.10
N ILE A 4 -5.75 -1.68 -4.22
CA ILE A 4 -4.86 -2.38 -3.29
C ILE A 4 -3.47 -2.39 -3.91
N ILE A 5 -2.49 -1.78 -3.24
CA ILE A 5 -1.12 -1.67 -3.71
C ILE A 5 -0.45 -3.05 -3.64
N ASP A 6 -0.04 -3.56 -4.80
CA ASP A 6 0.82 -4.74 -4.95
C ASP A 6 2.28 -4.30 -5.07
N TYR A 7 3.02 -4.40 -3.99
CA TYR A 7 4.46 -4.19 -3.96
C TYR A 7 5.22 -5.51 -3.79
N GLY A 8 4.63 -6.62 -4.24
CA GLY A 8 5.22 -7.95 -4.15
C GLY A 8 5.16 -8.60 -2.75
N MET A 9 4.60 -7.90 -1.75
CA MET A 9 4.39 -8.41 -0.40
C MET A 9 3.01 -8.04 0.15
N GLY A 10 2.62 -8.71 1.23
CA GLY A 10 1.29 -8.59 1.84
C GLY A 10 0.36 -9.76 1.52
N ASN A 11 -0.71 -9.88 2.29
CA ASN A 11 -1.76 -10.86 2.06
C ASN A 11 -2.81 -10.33 1.06
N LEU A 12 -2.38 -10.04 -0.17
CA LEU A 12 -3.20 -9.39 -1.20
C LEU A 12 -4.51 -10.13 -1.45
N PHE A 13 -4.45 -11.46 -1.55
CA PHE A 13 -5.62 -12.29 -1.81
C PHE A 13 -6.69 -12.14 -0.72
N SER A 14 -6.33 -12.22 0.55
CA SER A 14 -7.32 -12.12 1.63
C SER A 14 -7.91 -10.71 1.74
N VAL A 15 -7.09 -9.68 1.54
CA VAL A 15 -7.53 -8.28 1.58
C VAL A 15 -8.48 -8.00 0.41
N GLU A 16 -8.14 -8.43 -0.82
CA GLU A 16 -9.01 -8.33 -1.99
C GLU A 16 -10.36 -9.00 -1.71
N LYS A 17 -10.36 -10.27 -1.27
CA LYS A 17 -11.61 -11.00 -0.97
C LYS A 17 -12.44 -10.36 0.13
N ALA A 18 -11.82 -9.75 1.15
CA ALA A 18 -12.55 -9.04 2.19
C ALA A 18 -13.34 -7.86 1.62
N PHE A 19 -12.71 -7.02 0.80
CA PHE A 19 -13.38 -5.88 0.17
C PHE A 19 -14.43 -6.31 -0.87
N VAL A 20 -14.13 -7.32 -1.69
CA VAL A 20 -15.11 -7.88 -2.64
C VAL A 20 -16.33 -8.43 -1.90
N LYS A 21 -16.15 -9.12 -0.77
CA LYS A 21 -17.25 -9.63 0.06
C LYS A 21 -18.12 -8.51 0.65
N LEU A 22 -17.55 -7.32 0.87
CA LEU A 22 -18.28 -6.13 1.30
C LEU A 22 -18.97 -5.39 0.13
N GLY A 23 -18.89 -5.92 -1.10
CA GLY A 23 -19.49 -5.33 -2.29
C GLY A 23 -18.68 -4.18 -2.88
N ALA A 24 -17.42 -4.00 -2.49
CA ALA A 24 -16.56 -2.99 -3.08
C ALA A 24 -16.01 -3.44 -4.43
N GLU A 25 -15.88 -2.50 -5.35
CA GLU A 25 -15.08 -2.65 -6.57
C GLU A 25 -13.60 -2.45 -6.23
N VAL A 26 -12.78 -3.45 -6.52
CA VAL A 26 -11.37 -3.52 -6.09
C VAL A 26 -10.48 -3.84 -7.27
N VAL A 27 -9.30 -3.24 -7.31
CA VAL A 27 -8.20 -3.62 -8.21
C VAL A 27 -6.94 -3.82 -7.39
N VAL A 28 -6.27 -4.97 -7.57
CA VAL A 28 -4.91 -5.19 -7.08
C VAL A 28 -3.96 -4.72 -8.16
N THR A 29 -3.09 -3.75 -7.86
CA THR A 29 -2.28 -3.10 -8.88
C THR A 29 -0.98 -2.55 -8.32
N ARG A 30 0.00 -2.45 -9.22
CA ARG A 30 1.25 -1.71 -9.01
C ARG A 30 1.43 -0.57 -10.01
N SER A 31 0.41 -0.29 -10.83
CA SER A 31 0.48 0.81 -11.81
C SER A 31 0.23 2.15 -11.10
N PRO A 32 1.18 3.11 -11.17
CA PRO A 32 1.00 4.45 -10.63
C PRO A 32 -0.28 5.13 -11.14
N GLU A 33 -0.61 4.96 -12.42
CA GLU A 33 -1.77 5.62 -13.04
C GLU A 33 -3.09 5.12 -12.44
N VAL A 34 -3.18 3.84 -12.12
CA VAL A 34 -4.37 3.22 -11.52
C VAL A 34 -4.48 3.62 -10.06
N ILE A 35 -3.36 3.67 -9.34
CA ILE A 35 -3.32 4.07 -7.93
C ILE A 35 -3.74 5.53 -7.78
N LEU A 36 -3.20 6.42 -8.62
CA LEU A 36 -3.48 7.87 -8.56
C LEU A 36 -4.90 8.25 -9.00
N SER A 37 -5.58 7.37 -9.73
CA SER A 37 -6.97 7.56 -10.17
C SER A 37 -8.01 6.87 -9.28
N ALA A 38 -7.59 6.11 -8.27
CA ALA A 38 -8.49 5.39 -7.38
C ALA A 38 -9.22 6.33 -6.40
N ASP A 39 -10.47 6.01 -6.06
CA ASP A 39 -11.23 6.76 -5.06
C ASP A 39 -10.69 6.56 -3.64
N LYS A 40 -10.06 5.41 -3.39
CA LYS A 40 -9.52 4.97 -2.09
C LYS A 40 -8.33 4.04 -2.36
N VAL A 41 -7.35 4.07 -1.47
CA VAL A 41 -6.13 3.27 -1.60
C VAL A 41 -5.87 2.48 -0.33
N VAL A 42 -5.44 1.23 -0.50
CA VAL A 42 -5.07 0.32 0.59
C VAL A 42 -3.62 -0.13 0.38
N LEU A 43 -2.81 0.06 1.41
CA LEU A 43 -1.45 -0.48 1.49
C LEU A 43 -1.44 -1.60 2.55
N PRO A 44 -1.51 -2.87 2.14
CA PRO A 44 -1.30 -3.98 3.06
C PRO A 44 0.20 -4.13 3.37
N GLY A 45 0.54 -4.77 4.50
CA GLY A 45 1.93 -5.15 4.75
C GLY A 45 2.07 -6.34 5.70
N VAL A 46 3.04 -7.21 5.40
CA VAL A 46 3.50 -8.35 6.21
C VAL A 46 5.01 -8.52 5.98
N GLY A 47 5.76 -9.08 6.93
CA GLY A 47 7.19 -9.35 6.77
C GLY A 47 8.07 -8.45 7.65
N ALA A 48 9.25 -8.10 7.16
CA ALA A 48 10.17 -7.16 7.81
C ALA A 48 10.03 -5.76 7.22
N PHE A 49 10.30 -4.73 8.03
CA PHE A 49 10.16 -3.33 7.62
C PHE A 49 11.07 -2.96 6.44
N GLY A 50 12.36 -3.29 6.52
CA GLY A 50 13.35 -2.99 5.47
C GLY A 50 13.02 -3.63 4.13
N ASP A 51 12.61 -4.90 4.14
CA ASP A 51 12.18 -5.61 2.92
C ASP A 51 10.97 -4.90 2.29
N CYS A 52 10.02 -4.44 3.11
CA CYS A 52 8.82 -3.77 2.60
C CYS A 52 9.15 -2.42 1.96
N MET A 53 9.97 -1.61 2.63
CA MET A 53 10.41 -0.32 2.11
C MET A 53 11.29 -0.47 0.85
N SER A 54 12.13 -1.51 0.80
CA SER A 54 12.95 -1.83 -0.36
C SER A 54 12.08 -2.12 -1.59
N ASN A 55 11.07 -2.98 -1.46
CA ASN A 55 10.15 -3.28 -2.55
C ASN A 55 9.34 -2.06 -3.00
N LEU A 56 8.84 -1.25 -2.06
CA LEU A 56 8.13 -0.01 -2.42
C LEU A 56 9.01 0.94 -3.24
N THR A 57 10.29 1.03 -2.86
CA THR A 57 11.27 1.87 -3.55
C THR A 57 11.64 1.29 -4.91
N GLU A 58 11.89 -0.01 -5.01
CA GLU A 58 12.22 -0.70 -6.27
C GLU A 58 11.11 -0.53 -7.31
N TYR A 59 9.85 -0.63 -6.88
CA TYR A 59 8.70 -0.43 -7.76
C TYR A 59 8.31 1.04 -7.97
N GLY A 60 9.05 1.99 -7.39
CA GLY A 60 8.76 3.43 -7.51
C GLY A 60 7.42 3.83 -6.89
N LEU A 61 6.91 3.06 -5.93
CA LEU A 61 5.60 3.26 -5.31
C LEU A 61 5.63 4.25 -4.15
N THR A 62 6.81 4.52 -3.57
CA THR A 62 6.97 5.46 -2.46
C THR A 62 6.45 6.86 -2.82
N ASP A 63 6.84 7.40 -3.97
CA ASP A 63 6.39 8.72 -4.42
C ASP A 63 4.90 8.73 -4.78
N VAL A 64 4.40 7.64 -5.36
CA VAL A 64 2.98 7.47 -5.68
C VAL A 64 2.14 7.50 -4.40
N ILE A 65 2.54 6.79 -3.36
CA ILE A 65 1.85 6.78 -2.05
C ILE A 65 1.83 8.19 -1.46
N ARG A 66 2.97 8.90 -1.49
CA ARG A 66 3.06 10.29 -1.01
C ARG A 66 2.08 11.20 -1.77
N GLU A 67 2.00 11.07 -3.09
CA GLU A 67 1.09 11.85 -3.92
C GLU A 67 -0.39 11.54 -3.61
N VAL A 68 -0.76 10.26 -3.45
CA VAL A 68 -2.12 9.85 -3.04
C VAL A 68 -2.52 10.51 -1.72
N ILE A 69 -1.65 10.45 -0.72
CA ILE A 69 -1.89 11.04 0.60
C ILE A 69 -1.99 12.56 0.51
N ALA A 70 -1.08 13.21 -0.25
CA ALA A 70 -1.09 14.65 -0.44
C ALA A 70 -2.36 15.16 -1.15
N LYS A 71 -2.95 14.36 -2.05
CA LYS A 71 -4.26 14.64 -2.68
C LYS A 71 -5.44 14.53 -1.73
N GLY A 72 -5.25 13.97 -0.52
CA GLY A 72 -6.33 13.71 0.43
C GLY A 72 -7.20 12.51 0.06
N THR A 73 -6.74 11.65 -0.86
CA THR A 73 -7.43 10.40 -1.18
C THR A 73 -7.47 9.51 0.07
N PRO A 74 -8.64 8.98 0.47
CA PRO A 74 -8.73 8.08 1.62
C PRO A 74 -7.76 6.91 1.50
N PHE A 75 -6.87 6.80 2.49
CA PHE A 75 -5.77 5.84 2.50
C PHE A 75 -5.85 4.95 3.75
N LEU A 76 -5.69 3.64 3.56
CA LEU A 76 -5.68 2.66 4.65
C LEU A 76 -4.38 1.84 4.61
N GLY A 77 -3.52 2.03 5.62
CA GLY A 77 -2.39 1.14 5.89
C GLY A 77 -2.82 -0.02 6.78
N ILE A 78 -2.48 -1.26 6.45
CA ILE A 78 -2.79 -2.46 7.26
C ILE A 78 -1.50 -3.07 7.79
N CYS A 79 -1.39 -3.20 9.12
CA CYS A 79 -0.22 -3.75 9.81
C CYS A 79 1.06 -2.99 9.42
N LEU A 80 2.03 -3.65 8.79
CA LEU A 80 3.24 -3.00 8.27
C LEU A 80 2.93 -1.91 7.25
N GLY A 81 1.82 -2.02 6.52
CA GLY A 81 1.34 -0.97 5.62
C GLY A 81 1.07 0.37 6.32
N LEU A 82 0.70 0.34 7.60
CA LEU A 82 0.58 1.55 8.42
C LEU A 82 1.95 2.01 8.92
N GLN A 83 2.79 1.07 9.35
CA GLN A 83 4.13 1.38 9.89
C GLN A 83 5.02 2.07 8.84
N MET A 84 4.92 1.69 7.57
CA MET A 84 5.63 2.33 6.45
C MET A 84 5.23 3.81 6.20
N LEU A 85 4.22 4.33 6.89
CA LEU A 85 3.87 5.76 6.84
C LEU A 85 4.66 6.62 7.84
N PHE A 86 5.45 6.01 8.71
CA PHE A 86 6.32 6.69 9.66
C PHE A 86 7.70 6.97 9.06
N ASP A 87 8.53 7.73 9.78
CA ASP A 87 9.88 8.11 9.34
C ASP A 87 10.91 6.96 9.37
N GLY A 88 10.58 5.83 9.99
CA GLY A 88 11.45 4.65 10.05
C GLY A 88 10.99 3.62 11.09
N SER A 89 11.79 2.57 11.30
CA SER A 89 11.52 1.49 12.26
C SER A 89 12.72 1.18 13.17
N GLU A 90 12.46 0.89 14.45
CA GLU A 90 13.51 0.41 15.37
C GLU A 90 14.00 -1.01 15.03
N GLU A 91 13.20 -1.80 14.32
CA GLU A 91 13.59 -3.14 13.84
C GLU A 91 14.65 -3.06 12.73
N ASP A 92 14.73 -1.93 12.02
CA ASP A 92 15.67 -1.71 10.92
C ASP A 92 16.15 -0.24 10.86
N PRO A 93 17.11 0.15 11.72
CA PRO A 93 17.55 1.53 11.83
C PRO A 93 18.21 2.05 10.54
N GLY A 94 17.72 3.18 10.03
CA GLY A 94 18.28 3.85 8.85
C GLY A 94 17.49 3.63 7.55
N VAL A 95 16.42 2.83 7.63
CA VAL A 95 15.34 2.74 6.64
C VAL A 95 14.14 3.56 7.11
#